data_AF-A0A537K4Z6-F1
#
_entry.id   AF-A0A537K4Z6-F1
#
_cell.length_a   1.000
_cell.length_b   1.000
_cell.length_c   1.000
_cell.angle_alpha   90.00
_cell.angle_beta   90.00
_cell.angle_gamma   90.00
#
_symmetry.space_group_name_H-M   'P 1'
#
loop_
_entity.id
_entity.type
_entity.pdbx_description
1 polymer ?
#
loop_
_entity_poly.entity_id
_entity_poly.type
_entity_poly.pdbx_seq_one_letter_code
_entity_poly.pdbx_strand_id
1 'polypeptide(L)'
;MLPRVSIKLKLLTCCFLCSILPACHGAKQPTLKFESVRSDIYSPNDDYRTALTEWTNYYQQCTNEQLFSDAFYLQLQDKVYIGSINNQHAIDVNKGIIILDTSNNFGNVFKLLSIKNAFNCYDTIALAGNLRASFYDELVSGLNASPEYKTLIPAIDTGQMKIRISTLYTIALMPDRLVELLNTTKDTSLKRFKELLLTPGNVLLGQTVEILGFIAEFPLKTQPSPALRKQLAKEVFFNLNNSRDNASIILLSNNNLRFQLNKRYSVLGKFLQLKSL
;
A
#
# COMPACT_ATOMS: atom_id res chain seq x y z
N MET A 1 44.70 -74.44 -1.67
CA MET A 1 43.27 -74.40 -1.27
C MET A 1 43.20 -74.12 0.21
N LEU A 2 42.75 -72.92 0.59
CA LEU A 2 42.47 -72.53 1.97
C LEU A 2 41.15 -73.18 2.43
N PRO A 3 41.07 -73.59 3.70
CA PRO A 3 39.83 -73.49 4.44
C PRO A 3 39.95 -72.46 5.58
N ARG A 4 38.93 -71.61 5.64
CA ARG A 4 38.47 -70.90 6.84
C ARG A 4 38.17 -71.94 7.95
N VAL A 5 38.25 -71.63 9.24
CA VAL A 5 37.18 -70.94 9.99
C VAL A 5 37.70 -70.53 11.37
N SER A 6 37.32 -69.30 11.73
CA SER A 6 37.41 -68.63 13.02
C SER A 6 36.50 -69.29 14.08
N ILE A 7 36.88 -69.24 15.35
CA ILE A 7 36.11 -68.68 16.48
C ILE A 7 36.88 -68.99 17.78
N LYS A 8 37.26 -67.95 18.53
CA LYS A 8 36.98 -67.93 19.98
C LYS A 8 36.90 -66.49 20.49
N LEU A 9 35.65 -66.16 20.77
CA LEU A 9 35.11 -65.01 21.48
C LEU A 9 35.73 -64.91 22.89
N LYS A 10 36.24 -63.75 23.27
CA LYS A 10 36.14 -63.29 24.67
C LYS A 10 35.61 -61.86 24.72
N LEU A 11 34.60 -61.76 25.55
CA LEU A 11 33.65 -60.68 25.78
C LEU A 11 34.29 -59.48 26.49
N LEU A 12 33.76 -58.32 26.14
CA LEU A 12 33.48 -57.15 26.98
C LEU A 12 34.59 -56.61 27.91
N THR A 13 35.01 -55.38 27.61
CA THR A 13 34.81 -54.30 28.58
C THR A 13 34.59 -52.99 27.84
N CYS A 14 33.42 -52.39 28.09
CA CYS A 14 33.04 -51.06 27.64
C CYS A 14 34.09 -50.03 28.04
N CYS A 15 34.64 -49.31 27.08
CA CYS A 15 35.08 -47.94 27.28
C CYS A 15 34.27 -47.07 26.33
N PHE A 16 33.17 -46.57 26.89
CA PHE A 16 32.61 -45.26 26.55
C PHE A 16 33.77 -44.28 26.35
N LEU A 17 34.08 -43.89 25.11
CA LEU A 17 34.82 -42.67 24.75
C LEU A 17 35.03 -42.64 23.23
N CYS A 18 33.95 -42.40 22.49
CA CYS A 18 34.01 -41.79 21.16
C CYS A 18 32.75 -40.95 20.93
N SER A 19 32.46 -40.10 21.92
CA SER A 19 31.56 -38.96 21.80
C SER A 19 32.40 -37.69 21.89
N ILE A 20 33.05 -37.32 20.78
CA ILE A 20 33.19 -35.93 20.31
C ILE A 20 33.28 -36.04 18.78
N LEU A 21 32.14 -36.26 18.12
CA LEU A 21 31.93 -35.57 16.85
C LEU A 21 31.91 -34.09 17.25
N PRO A 22 32.73 -33.21 16.65
CA PRO A 22 32.55 -31.79 16.87
C PRO A 22 31.13 -31.50 16.43
N ALA A 23 30.29 -31.11 17.39
CA ALA A 23 28.99 -30.56 17.10
C ALA A 23 29.19 -29.56 15.95
N CYS A 24 28.51 -29.81 14.82
CA CYS A 24 28.36 -28.82 13.77
C CYS A 24 27.95 -27.54 14.47
N HIS A 25 28.90 -26.63 14.67
CA HIS A 25 28.61 -25.29 15.12
C HIS A 25 27.73 -24.75 14.02
N GLY A 26 26.44 -24.63 14.35
CA GLY A 26 25.43 -24.20 13.40
C GLY A 26 25.97 -22.98 12.68
N ALA A 27 26.05 -23.07 11.35
CA ALA A 27 26.37 -21.92 10.54
C ALA A 27 25.53 -20.76 11.08
N LYS A 28 26.19 -19.67 11.53
CA LYS A 28 25.47 -18.50 12.03
C LYS A 28 24.44 -18.17 10.96
N GLN A 29 23.16 -18.26 11.31
CA GLN A 29 22.12 -17.93 10.35
C GLN A 29 22.39 -16.49 9.90
N PRO A 30 22.38 -16.23 8.59
CA PRO A 30 22.61 -14.89 8.08
C PRO A 30 21.66 -13.92 8.76
N THR A 31 22.18 -12.76 9.14
CA THR A 31 21.37 -11.76 9.83
C THR A 31 20.52 -11.05 8.78
N LEU A 32 19.22 -11.26 8.84
CA LEU A 32 18.28 -10.56 7.98
C LEU A 32 18.04 -9.15 8.49
N LYS A 33 18.03 -8.17 7.59
CA LYS A 33 17.69 -6.78 7.90
C LYS A 33 16.95 -6.12 6.74
N PHE A 34 15.94 -5.33 7.06
CA PHE A 34 15.31 -4.44 6.09
C PHE A 34 16.01 -3.09 6.04
N GLU A 35 16.22 -2.59 4.83
CA GLU A 35 16.75 -1.24 4.58
C GLU A 35 15.79 -0.45 3.69
N SER A 36 15.71 0.87 3.91
CA SER A 36 14.85 1.72 3.11
C SER A 36 15.42 1.87 1.70
N VAL A 37 14.55 1.72 0.71
CA VAL A 37 14.89 2.01 -0.68
C VAL A 37 14.75 3.52 -0.87
N ARG A 38 15.81 4.19 -1.31
CA ARG A 38 15.78 5.64 -1.55
C ARG A 38 14.80 5.96 -2.67
N SER A 39 13.99 7.01 -2.50
CA SER A 39 12.95 7.36 -3.49
C SER A 39 13.46 8.17 -4.69
N ASP A 40 14.66 8.74 -4.58
CA ASP A 40 15.29 9.51 -5.66
C ASP A 40 15.58 8.66 -6.91
N ILE A 41 15.76 7.35 -6.76
CA ILE A 41 15.94 6.42 -7.89
C ILE A 41 14.64 6.15 -8.67
N TYR A 42 13.47 6.54 -8.14
CA TYR A 42 12.15 6.41 -8.80
C TYR A 42 11.44 7.76 -8.93
N SER A 43 12.21 8.84 -9.09
CA SER A 43 11.66 10.16 -9.40
C SER A 43 11.75 10.43 -10.92
N PRO A 44 10.88 9.79 -11.75
CA PRO A 44 11.08 9.71 -13.19
C PRO A 44 10.97 11.06 -13.90
N ASN A 45 10.28 12.05 -13.33
CA ASN A 45 10.05 13.36 -13.94
C ASN A 45 9.68 14.46 -12.92
N ASP A 46 9.54 15.70 -13.39
CA ASP A 46 9.16 16.86 -12.59
C ASP A 46 7.73 16.78 -12.03
N ASP A 47 6.79 16.22 -12.79
CA ASP A 47 5.40 16.05 -12.34
C ASP A 47 5.33 15.17 -11.09
N TYR A 48 6.08 14.07 -11.08
CA TYR A 48 6.19 13.18 -9.93
C TYR A 48 6.73 13.89 -8.70
N ARG A 49 7.83 14.67 -8.85
CA ARG A 49 8.45 15.42 -7.76
C ARG A 49 7.51 16.49 -7.20
N THR A 50 6.79 17.16 -8.08
CA THR A 50 5.80 18.18 -7.72
C THR A 50 4.65 17.54 -6.94
N ALA A 51 4.08 16.44 -7.44
CA ALA A 51 3.01 15.72 -6.76
C ALA A 51 3.44 15.18 -5.38
N LEU A 52 4.64 14.60 -5.28
CA LEU A 52 5.20 14.15 -4.01
C LEU A 52 5.37 15.33 -3.02
N THR A 53 5.81 16.49 -3.51
CA THR A 53 5.96 17.70 -2.67
C THR A 53 4.60 18.16 -2.14
N GLU A 54 3.58 18.25 -2.99
CA GLU A 54 2.24 18.65 -2.54
C GLU A 54 1.62 17.65 -1.55
N TRP A 55 1.79 16.35 -1.78
CA TRP A 55 1.36 15.35 -0.81
C TRP A 55 2.14 15.41 0.50
N THR A 56 3.43 15.74 0.45
CA THR A 56 4.26 15.93 1.64
C THR A 56 3.77 17.13 2.45
N ASN A 57 3.56 18.28 1.79
CA ASN A 57 3.05 19.49 2.42
C ASN A 57 1.66 19.23 3.02
N TYR A 58 0.77 18.59 2.27
CA TYR A 58 -0.57 18.25 2.73
C TYR A 58 -0.55 17.31 3.95
N TYR A 59 0.26 16.25 3.90
CA TYR A 59 0.42 15.32 5.02
C TYR A 59 0.90 16.05 6.28
N GLN A 60 1.94 16.87 6.16
CA GLN A 60 2.50 17.59 7.30
C GLN A 60 1.52 18.61 7.86
N GLN A 61 0.78 19.31 7.00
CA GLN A 61 -0.28 20.22 7.43
C GLN A 61 -1.40 19.49 8.19
N CYS A 62 -1.91 18.38 7.64
CA CYS A 62 -3.02 17.66 8.27
C CYS A 62 -2.62 16.97 9.58
N THR A 63 -1.43 16.36 9.61
CA THR A 63 -1.01 15.50 10.72
C THR A 63 -0.19 16.24 11.78
N ASN A 64 0.39 17.40 11.44
CA ASN A 64 1.44 18.05 12.22
C ASN A 64 2.65 17.13 12.51
N GLU A 65 2.88 16.12 11.66
CA GLU A 65 3.99 15.18 11.72
C GLU A 65 4.84 15.26 10.46
N GLN A 66 6.14 15.01 10.58
CA GLN A 66 6.99 14.85 9.40
C GLN A 66 6.60 13.58 8.64
N LEU A 67 6.46 13.70 7.31
CA LEU A 67 6.35 12.53 6.45
C LEU A 67 7.61 11.66 6.58
N PHE A 68 7.43 10.34 6.56
CA PHE A 68 8.55 9.41 6.66
C PHE A 68 9.56 9.59 5.52
N SER A 69 10.84 9.30 5.81
CA SER A 69 11.90 9.34 4.80
C SER A 69 11.64 8.37 3.65
N ASP A 70 12.17 8.70 2.48
CA ASP A 70 12.10 7.87 1.27
C ASP A 70 10.65 7.55 0.87
N ALA A 71 9.77 8.54 1.01
CA ALA A 71 8.41 8.42 0.54
C ALA A 71 8.35 8.44 -0.99
N PHE A 72 7.52 7.56 -1.53
CA PHE A 72 7.19 7.42 -2.94
C PHE A 72 5.77 7.93 -3.14
N TYR A 73 5.56 8.73 -4.18
CA TYR A 73 4.22 8.98 -4.68
C TYR A 73 3.72 7.75 -5.48
N LEU A 74 2.58 7.21 -5.06
CA LEU A 74 1.96 6.01 -5.67
C LEU A 74 0.82 6.35 -6.63
N GLN A 75 0.57 7.64 -6.90
CA GLN A 75 -0.63 8.10 -7.60
C GLN A 75 -1.91 7.84 -6.80
N LEU A 76 -3.09 8.17 -7.34
CA LEU A 76 -4.37 7.79 -6.74
C LEU A 76 -4.69 6.33 -7.13
N GLN A 77 -3.92 5.39 -6.60
CA GLN A 77 -4.15 3.97 -6.84
C GLN A 77 -5.20 3.42 -5.88
N ASP A 78 -6.05 2.53 -6.39
CA ASP A 78 -6.87 1.65 -5.55
C ASP A 78 -5.97 0.95 -4.53
N LYS A 79 -6.50 0.73 -3.32
CA LYS A 79 -5.78 0.21 -2.15
C LYS A 79 -4.66 -0.78 -2.54
N VAL A 80 -3.42 -0.35 -2.36
CA VAL A 80 -2.22 -1.19 -2.50
C VAL A 80 -1.93 -1.85 -1.15
N TYR A 81 -1.74 -3.17 -1.16
CA TYR A 81 -1.55 -3.93 0.08
C TYR A 81 -0.11 -3.82 0.59
N ILE A 82 0.07 -3.47 1.86
CA ILE A 82 1.37 -3.64 2.54
C ILE A 82 1.74 -5.13 2.54
N GLY A 83 3.02 -5.43 2.31
CA GLY A 83 3.47 -6.81 2.12
C GLY A 83 3.60 -7.21 0.65
N SER A 84 3.25 -6.31 -0.27
CA SER A 84 3.42 -6.50 -1.71
C SER A 84 4.89 -6.43 -2.13
N ILE A 85 5.34 -7.41 -2.91
CA ILE A 85 6.65 -7.37 -3.56
C ILE A 85 6.53 -6.67 -4.91
N ASN A 86 7.42 -5.71 -5.17
CA ASN A 86 7.58 -5.03 -6.45
C ASN A 86 9.05 -5.13 -6.93
N ASN A 87 9.29 -4.80 -8.19
CA ASN A 87 10.62 -4.68 -8.80
C ASN A 87 10.78 -3.26 -9.39
N GLN A 88 12.03 -2.79 -9.43
CA GLN A 88 12.43 -1.47 -9.92
C GLN A 88 11.82 -0.99 -11.24
N HIS A 89 11.42 -1.90 -12.10
CA HIS A 89 10.89 -1.57 -13.42
C HIS A 89 9.37 -1.34 -13.47
N ALA A 90 8.64 -1.45 -12.35
CA ALA A 90 7.18 -1.32 -12.33
C ALA A 90 6.67 -0.15 -11.47
N ILE A 91 6.07 0.84 -12.13
CA ILE A 91 5.38 1.99 -11.51
C ILE A 91 4.05 1.57 -10.88
N ASP A 92 3.37 0.61 -11.50
CA ASP A 92 2.12 0.03 -11.00
C ASP A 92 2.45 -1.17 -10.11
N VAL A 93 2.43 -0.94 -8.80
CA VAL A 93 2.73 -1.98 -7.81
C VAL A 93 1.80 -3.18 -8.06
N ASN A 94 0.53 -2.96 -8.39
CA ASN A 94 -0.50 -4.00 -8.53
C ASN A 94 -0.30 -4.97 -9.70
N LYS A 95 0.57 -4.68 -10.67
CA LYS A 95 0.78 -5.54 -11.85
C LYS A 95 1.80 -6.67 -11.69
N GLY A 96 2.51 -6.76 -10.56
CA GLY A 96 3.59 -7.74 -10.36
C GLY A 96 3.57 -8.53 -9.04
N ILE A 97 2.49 -8.49 -8.26
CA ILE A 97 2.59 -8.77 -6.83
C ILE A 97 2.35 -10.25 -6.47
N ILE A 98 3.34 -10.87 -5.81
CA ILE A 98 3.09 -11.91 -4.80
C ILE A 98 2.85 -11.18 -3.48
N ILE A 99 1.59 -11.18 -3.03
CA ILE A 99 1.18 -10.52 -1.79
C ILE A 99 1.52 -11.48 -0.64
N LEU A 100 2.11 -10.97 0.43
CA LEU A 100 2.08 -11.69 1.70
C LEU A 100 0.60 -11.90 2.07
N ASP A 101 0.05 -13.09 1.84
CA ASP A 101 -1.38 -13.37 2.04
C ASP A 101 -1.80 -12.96 3.46
N THR A 102 -2.51 -11.84 3.55
CA THR A 102 -3.06 -11.29 4.79
C THR A 102 -4.53 -11.69 4.97
N SER A 103 -5.06 -12.63 4.19
CA SER A 103 -6.44 -13.11 4.38
C SER A 103 -6.57 -13.85 5.72
N ASN A 104 -7.80 -14.00 6.23
CA ASN A 104 -8.11 -14.51 7.58
C ASN A 104 -7.45 -15.86 7.95
N ASN A 105 -6.92 -16.61 6.99
CA ASN A 105 -6.19 -17.85 7.24
C ASN A 105 -4.82 -17.65 7.91
N PHE A 106 -4.23 -16.45 7.85
CA PHE A 106 -2.95 -16.12 8.49
C PHE A 106 -3.11 -14.98 9.52
N GLY A 107 -3.85 -15.24 10.60
CA GLY A 107 -4.08 -14.29 11.71
C GLY A 107 -2.82 -13.72 12.37
N ASN A 108 -1.63 -14.29 12.12
CA ASN A 108 -0.36 -13.76 12.61
C ASN A 108 0.21 -12.60 11.77
N VAL A 109 -0.19 -12.46 10.50
CA VAL A 109 0.32 -11.40 9.62
C VAL A 109 -0.31 -10.04 9.94
N PHE A 110 -1.56 -10.01 10.41
CA PHE A 110 -2.17 -8.77 10.93
C PHE A 110 -1.42 -8.20 12.15
N LYS A 111 -0.75 -9.05 12.94
CA LYS A 111 0.12 -8.60 14.05
C LYS A 111 1.42 -7.94 13.58
N LEU A 112 1.71 -8.01 12.28
CA LEU A 112 2.84 -7.34 11.66
C LEU A 112 2.48 -5.94 11.17
N LEU A 113 1.20 -5.57 11.11
CA LEU A 113 0.77 -4.23 10.71
C LEU A 113 0.57 -3.35 11.94
N SER A 114 1.04 -2.12 11.84
CA SER A 114 0.86 -1.05 12.82
C SER A 114 0.12 0.07 12.14
N ILE A 115 -1.02 0.44 12.71
CA ILE A 115 -1.61 1.75 12.48
C ILE A 115 -0.65 2.76 13.10
N LYS A 116 -0.13 3.70 12.32
CA LYS A 116 0.73 4.76 12.84
C LYS A 116 -0.09 5.98 13.22
N ASN A 117 -1.03 6.35 12.35
CA ASN A 117 -1.94 7.45 12.61
C ASN A 117 -3.21 7.39 11.77
N ALA A 118 -4.22 8.16 12.19
CA ALA A 118 -5.48 8.36 11.50
C ALA A 118 -5.96 9.79 11.78
N PHE A 119 -6.12 10.61 10.75
CA PHE A 119 -6.48 12.02 10.88
C PHE A 119 -7.62 12.37 9.92
N ASN A 120 -8.61 13.11 10.42
CA ASN A 120 -9.63 13.72 9.58
C ASN A 120 -9.18 15.14 9.23
N CYS A 121 -8.84 15.38 7.97
CA CYS A 121 -8.23 16.63 7.53
C CYS A 121 -9.29 17.61 7.05
N TYR A 122 -10.08 17.21 6.04
CA TYR A 122 -11.00 18.06 5.28
C TYR A 122 -10.37 19.34 4.67
N ASP A 123 -9.04 19.42 4.68
CA ASP A 123 -8.27 20.51 4.09
C ASP A 123 -8.13 20.36 2.57
N THR A 124 -7.96 21.49 1.89
CA THR A 124 -7.78 21.52 0.44
C THR A 124 -6.34 21.18 0.07
N ILE A 125 -6.14 20.21 -0.82
CA ILE A 125 -4.83 19.94 -1.41
C ILE A 125 -4.58 20.87 -2.60
N ALA A 126 -3.35 21.37 -2.75
CA ALA A 126 -2.96 22.11 -3.93
C ALA A 126 -2.89 21.17 -5.15
N LEU A 127 -3.60 21.52 -6.21
CA LEU A 127 -3.67 20.73 -7.43
C LEU A 127 -2.57 21.16 -8.40
N ALA A 128 -1.34 20.67 -8.18
CA ALA A 128 -0.19 20.93 -9.04
C ALA A 128 0.12 19.74 -9.98
N GLY A 129 0.73 20.02 -11.13
CA GLY A 129 1.11 19.02 -12.12
C GLY A 129 -0.07 18.13 -12.53
N ASN A 130 0.15 16.81 -12.50
CA ASN A 130 -0.85 15.81 -12.87
C ASN A 130 -1.89 15.49 -11.78
N LEU A 131 -1.75 16.01 -10.55
CA LEU A 131 -2.71 15.73 -9.46
C LEU A 131 -4.14 16.13 -9.84
N ARG A 132 -4.28 17.26 -10.52
CA ARG A 132 -5.58 17.74 -10.99
C ARG A 132 -6.26 16.75 -11.92
N ALA A 133 -5.50 16.17 -12.85
CA ALA A 133 -6.01 15.17 -13.79
C ALA A 133 -6.41 13.91 -13.04
N SER A 134 -5.57 13.40 -12.14
CA SER A 134 -5.87 12.17 -11.38
C SER A 134 -7.15 12.29 -10.54
N PHE A 135 -7.37 13.40 -9.84
CA PHE A 135 -8.63 13.61 -9.11
C PHE A 135 -9.83 13.81 -10.03
N TYR A 136 -9.65 14.47 -11.17
CA TYR A 136 -10.70 14.65 -12.17
C TYR A 136 -11.12 13.31 -12.77
N ASP A 137 -10.18 12.43 -13.09
CA ASP A 137 -10.46 11.11 -13.65
C ASP A 137 -11.26 10.25 -12.67
N GLU A 138 -10.92 10.26 -11.38
CA GLU A 138 -11.72 9.58 -10.34
C GLU A 138 -13.11 10.18 -10.17
N LEU A 139 -13.24 11.51 -10.24
CA LEU A 139 -14.55 12.18 -10.23
C LEU A 139 -15.42 11.75 -11.43
N VAL A 140 -14.84 11.74 -12.63
CA VAL A 140 -15.51 11.31 -13.87
C VAL A 140 -15.90 9.83 -13.79
N SER A 141 -15.02 8.99 -13.26
CA SER A 141 -15.29 7.56 -13.02
C SER A 141 -16.47 7.39 -12.05
N GLY A 142 -16.48 8.13 -10.95
CA GLY A 142 -17.57 8.10 -9.96
C GLY A 142 -18.91 8.55 -10.54
N LEU A 143 -18.93 9.63 -11.32
CA LEU A 143 -20.15 10.09 -12.00
C LEU A 143 -20.61 9.12 -13.09
N ASN A 144 -19.70 8.48 -13.83
CA ASN A 144 -20.04 7.48 -14.85
C ASN A 144 -20.66 6.21 -14.26
N ALA A 145 -20.42 5.91 -12.98
CA ALA A 145 -20.99 4.75 -12.30
C ALA A 145 -22.52 4.87 -12.08
N SER A 146 -23.09 6.07 -12.19
CA SER A 146 -24.53 6.31 -12.14
C SER A 146 -25.04 6.86 -13.47
N PRO A 147 -25.96 6.16 -14.17
CA PRO A 147 -26.58 6.67 -15.40
C PRO A 147 -27.24 8.04 -15.22
N GLU A 148 -27.81 8.30 -14.04
CA GLU A 148 -28.50 9.55 -13.71
C GLU A 148 -27.55 10.75 -13.68
N TYR A 149 -26.34 10.58 -13.12
CA TYR A 149 -25.41 11.68 -12.88
C TYR A 149 -24.30 11.81 -13.92
N LYS A 150 -24.13 10.82 -14.81
CA LYS A 150 -23.20 10.88 -15.95
C LYS A 150 -23.35 12.16 -16.79
N THR A 151 -24.57 12.70 -16.89
CA THR A 151 -24.89 13.93 -17.63
C THR A 151 -24.21 15.19 -17.09
N LEU A 152 -23.68 15.15 -15.86
CA LEU A 152 -22.99 16.27 -15.23
C LEU A 152 -21.53 16.41 -15.68
N ILE A 153 -20.92 15.36 -16.22
CA ILE A 153 -19.49 15.35 -16.60
C ILE A 153 -19.12 16.49 -17.56
N PRO A 154 -19.88 16.77 -18.64
CA PRO A 154 -19.57 17.87 -19.55
C PRO A 154 -19.71 19.26 -18.91
N ALA A 155 -20.49 19.38 -17.83
CA ALA A 155 -20.73 20.63 -17.13
C ALA A 155 -19.65 20.97 -16.09
N ILE A 156 -18.72 20.06 -15.80
CA ILE A 156 -17.66 20.28 -14.82
C ILE A 156 -16.71 21.40 -15.30
N ASP A 157 -16.59 22.46 -14.51
CA ASP A 157 -15.49 23.41 -14.64
C ASP A 157 -14.31 23.00 -13.76
N THR A 158 -13.33 22.35 -14.39
CA THR A 158 -12.11 21.96 -13.70
C THR A 158 -11.27 23.18 -13.29
N GLY A 159 -11.44 24.34 -13.93
CA GLY A 159 -10.67 25.57 -13.75
C GLY A 159 -10.63 26.06 -12.30
N GLN A 160 -11.72 25.83 -11.57
CA GLN A 160 -11.91 26.26 -10.19
C GLN A 160 -12.18 25.06 -9.25
N MET A 161 -11.82 23.85 -9.68
CA MET A 161 -12.03 22.65 -8.87
C MET A 161 -11.16 22.69 -7.62
N LYS A 162 -11.80 22.46 -6.47
CA LYS A 162 -11.15 22.30 -5.17
C LYS A 162 -11.31 20.86 -4.71
N ILE A 163 -10.22 20.24 -4.28
CA ILE A 163 -10.23 18.89 -3.72
C ILE A 163 -9.88 18.99 -2.25
N ARG A 164 -10.75 18.44 -1.40
CA ARG A 164 -10.49 18.27 0.04
C ARG A 164 -10.35 16.79 0.35
N ILE A 165 -9.32 16.40 1.07
CA ILE A 165 -9.14 15.00 1.48
C ILE A 165 -9.87 14.79 2.80
N SER A 166 -10.66 13.71 2.89
CA SER A 166 -11.47 13.41 4.09
C SER A 166 -10.58 12.96 5.25
N THR A 167 -10.07 11.74 5.15
CA THR A 167 -9.27 11.08 6.17
C THR A 167 -7.95 10.63 5.58
N LEU A 168 -6.85 10.93 6.26
CA LEU A 168 -5.53 10.36 6.01
C LEU A 168 -5.24 9.26 7.02
N TYR A 169 -4.59 8.21 6.55
CA TYR A 169 -4.30 7.04 7.37
C TYR A 169 -2.93 6.46 7.01
N THR A 170 -2.06 6.30 8.00
CA THR A 170 -0.73 5.71 7.80
C THR A 170 -0.67 4.32 8.41
N ILE A 171 -0.31 3.34 7.60
CA ILE A 171 -0.08 1.96 8.03
C ILE A 171 1.36 1.60 7.73
N ALA A 172 2.02 0.92 8.66
CA ALA A 172 3.34 0.36 8.43
C ALA A 172 3.42 -1.09 8.87
N LEU A 173 4.19 -1.87 8.14
CA LEU A 173 4.73 -3.14 8.57
C LEU A 173 5.73 -2.93 9.71
N MET A 174 5.77 -3.86 10.67
CA MET A 174 6.80 -3.96 11.70
C MET A 174 7.93 -4.83 11.17
N PRO A 175 9.04 -4.26 10.65
CA PRO A 175 10.03 -5.03 9.88
C PRO A 175 10.74 -6.09 10.73
N ASP A 176 11.05 -5.77 11.99
CA ASP A 176 11.72 -6.69 12.91
C ASP A 176 10.88 -7.93 13.20
N ARG A 177 9.56 -7.76 13.38
CA ARG A 177 8.64 -8.89 13.57
C ARG A 177 8.51 -9.75 12.32
N LEU A 178 8.55 -9.13 11.13
CA LEU A 178 8.58 -9.89 9.88
C LEU A 178 9.90 -10.68 9.80
N VAL A 179 11.05 -10.09 10.12
CA VAL A 179 12.34 -10.79 10.16
C VAL A 179 12.30 -11.98 11.11
N GLU A 180 11.80 -11.79 12.33
CA GLU A 180 11.63 -12.86 13.32
C GLU A 180 10.76 -14.01 12.76
N LEU A 181 9.62 -13.67 12.15
CA LEU A 181 8.74 -14.64 11.52
C LEU A 181 9.45 -15.39 10.38
N LEU A 182 10.14 -14.69 9.47
CA LEU A 182 10.83 -15.29 8.34
C LEU A 182 12.02 -16.18 8.75
N ASN A 183 12.62 -15.93 9.92
CA ASN A 183 13.71 -16.76 10.44
C ASN A 183 13.22 -18.00 11.19
N THR A 184 12.06 -17.90 11.87
CA THR A 184 11.54 -18.98 12.71
C THR A 184 10.49 -19.87 12.01
N THR A 185 9.94 -19.40 10.89
CA THR A 185 8.86 -20.10 10.19
C THR A 185 9.29 -21.44 9.60
N LYS A 186 8.40 -22.44 9.70
CA LYS A 186 8.51 -23.72 8.98
C LYS A 186 7.63 -23.75 7.73
N ASP A 187 6.71 -22.79 7.60
CA ASP A 187 5.75 -22.68 6.50
C ASP A 187 6.46 -22.50 5.15
N THR A 188 6.09 -23.30 4.16
CA THR A 188 6.72 -23.31 2.84
C THR A 188 6.43 -22.05 2.03
N SER A 189 5.24 -21.46 2.19
CA SER A 189 4.84 -20.24 1.51
C SER A 189 5.63 -19.04 2.06
N LEU A 190 5.82 -18.95 3.39
CA LEU A 190 6.65 -17.91 4.00
C LEU A 190 8.15 -18.07 3.69
N LYS A 191 8.64 -19.31 3.58
CA LYS A 191 10.00 -19.58 3.07
C LYS A 191 10.15 -19.10 1.62
N ARG A 192 9.19 -19.41 0.76
CA ARG A 192 9.18 -18.93 -0.63
C ARG A 192 9.13 -17.40 -0.71
N PHE A 193 8.33 -16.77 0.15
CA PHE A 193 8.26 -15.32 0.26
C PHE A 193 9.62 -14.72 0.68
N LYS A 194 10.31 -15.31 1.67
CA LYS A 194 11.68 -14.92 2.06
C LYS A 194 12.66 -15.02 0.89
N GLU A 195 12.64 -16.12 0.13
CA GLU A 195 13.50 -16.29 -1.07
C GLU A 195 13.24 -15.20 -2.11
N LEU A 196 11.97 -14.87 -2.35
CA LEU A 196 11.59 -13.80 -3.28
C LEU A 196 12.09 -12.44 -2.79
N LEU A 197 11.98 -12.14 -1.49
CA LEU A 197 12.50 -10.89 -0.92
C LEU A 197 14.03 -10.78 -1.00
N LEU A 198 14.74 -11.90 -0.94
CA LEU A 198 16.20 -11.94 -1.07
C LEU A 198 16.68 -11.90 -2.53
N THR A 199 15.77 -12.05 -3.50
CA THR A 199 16.10 -11.90 -4.92
C THR A 199 16.49 -10.45 -5.21
N PRO A 200 17.68 -10.20 -5.83
CA PRO A 200 18.10 -8.84 -6.17
C PRO A 200 17.05 -8.07 -6.99
N GLY A 201 16.85 -6.81 -6.64
CA GLY A 201 15.88 -5.92 -7.28
C GLY A 201 14.45 -6.00 -6.73
N ASN A 202 14.12 -7.03 -5.94
CA ASN A 202 12.81 -7.11 -5.28
C ASN A 202 12.77 -6.22 -4.03
N VAL A 203 11.65 -5.52 -3.88
CA VAL A 203 11.40 -4.59 -2.78
C VAL A 203 10.00 -4.82 -2.21
N LEU A 204 9.86 -4.63 -0.91
CA LEU A 204 8.63 -4.83 -0.16
C LEU A 204 7.97 -3.49 0.12
N LEU A 205 6.69 -3.32 -0.20
CA LEU A 205 5.92 -2.19 0.28
C LEU A 205 5.69 -2.33 1.80
N GLY A 206 6.44 -1.55 2.58
CA GLY A 206 6.49 -1.64 4.03
C GLY A 206 5.66 -0.60 4.75
N GLN A 207 5.28 0.51 4.10
CA GLN A 207 4.45 1.54 4.70
C GLN A 207 3.63 2.23 3.61
N THR A 208 2.41 2.63 3.92
CA THR A 208 1.53 3.40 3.03
C THR A 208 0.90 4.57 3.76
N VAL A 209 0.69 5.66 3.02
CA VAL A 209 -0.30 6.68 3.37
C VAL A 209 -1.50 6.45 2.45
N GLU A 210 -2.66 6.39 3.07
CA GLU A 210 -3.93 6.14 2.41
C GLU A 210 -4.90 7.26 2.69
N ILE A 211 -5.83 7.46 1.76
CA ILE A 211 -6.97 8.35 1.96
C ILE A 211 -8.28 7.57 1.88
N LEU A 212 -9.27 7.96 2.69
CA LEU A 212 -10.62 7.40 2.66
C LEU A 212 -11.59 8.34 1.95
N GLY A 213 -11.26 8.61 0.69
CA GLY A 213 -12.07 9.45 -0.16
C GLY A 213 -11.63 10.91 -0.22
N PHE A 214 -12.36 11.67 -1.00
CA PHE A 214 -12.16 13.10 -1.15
C PHE A 214 -13.47 13.80 -1.51
N ILE A 215 -13.50 15.11 -1.33
CA ILE A 215 -14.60 15.99 -1.71
C ILE A 215 -14.09 16.88 -2.84
N ALA A 216 -14.71 16.79 -4.01
CA ALA A 216 -14.54 17.72 -5.11
C ALA A 216 -15.63 18.79 -5.05
N GLU A 217 -15.25 20.06 -5.09
CA GLU A 217 -16.17 21.18 -5.23
C GLU A 217 -15.78 21.99 -6.46
N PHE A 218 -16.74 22.23 -7.37
CA PHE A 218 -16.48 22.93 -8.62
C PHE A 218 -17.74 23.66 -9.13
N PRO A 219 -17.58 24.78 -9.85
CA PRO A 219 -18.70 25.41 -10.52
C PRO A 219 -19.15 24.58 -11.73
N LEU A 220 -20.43 24.75 -12.11
CA LEU A 220 -20.97 24.17 -13.33
C LEU A 220 -20.94 25.19 -14.47
N LYS A 221 -20.39 24.79 -15.62
CA LYS A 221 -20.37 25.59 -16.86
C LYS A 221 -21.76 25.84 -17.42
N THR A 222 -22.68 24.91 -17.17
CA THR A 222 -24.07 24.97 -17.63
C THR A 222 -25.02 24.69 -16.46
N GLN A 223 -26.16 25.36 -16.47
CA GLN A 223 -27.20 25.12 -15.46
C GLN A 223 -27.81 23.72 -15.67
N PRO A 224 -27.93 22.89 -14.60
CA PRO A 224 -28.64 21.63 -14.69
C PRO A 224 -30.13 21.85 -15.00
N SER A 225 -30.79 20.81 -15.51
CA SER A 225 -32.24 20.86 -15.73
C SER A 225 -32.98 21.15 -14.41
N PRO A 226 -34.17 21.78 -14.44
CA PRO A 226 -34.94 22.07 -13.22
C PRO A 226 -35.21 20.83 -12.36
N ALA A 227 -35.45 19.68 -12.99
CA ALA A 227 -35.62 18.40 -12.31
C ALA A 227 -34.35 17.97 -11.56
N LEU A 228 -33.19 18.02 -12.23
CA LEU A 228 -31.91 17.67 -11.63
C LEU A 228 -31.52 18.65 -10.52
N ARG A 229 -31.78 19.96 -10.68
CA ARG A 229 -31.56 20.96 -9.62
C ARG A 229 -32.42 20.66 -8.39
N LYS A 230 -33.70 20.31 -8.57
CA LYS A 230 -34.60 19.96 -7.47
C LYS A 230 -34.12 18.70 -6.72
N GLN A 231 -33.61 17.72 -7.47
CA GLN A 231 -33.03 16.50 -6.91
C GLN A 231 -31.75 16.81 -6.11
N LEU A 232 -30.82 17.57 -6.69
CA LEU A 232 -29.52 17.91 -6.10
C LEU A 232 -29.60 19.00 -5.02
N ALA A 233 -30.76 19.63 -4.82
CA ALA A 233 -30.98 20.57 -3.71
C ALA A 233 -30.90 19.89 -2.34
N LYS A 234 -31.05 18.57 -2.30
CA LYS A 234 -30.69 17.73 -1.16
C LYS A 234 -29.52 16.85 -1.57
N GLU A 235 -28.68 16.51 -0.60
CA GLU A 235 -27.61 15.55 -0.83
C GLU A 235 -28.19 14.20 -1.25
N VAL A 236 -27.67 13.65 -2.33
CA VAL A 236 -28.05 12.32 -2.82
C VAL A 236 -26.87 11.38 -2.71
N PHE A 237 -27.14 10.17 -2.23
CA PHE A 237 -26.15 9.11 -2.04
C PHE A 237 -26.36 7.99 -3.05
N PHE A 238 -25.28 7.42 -3.56
CA PHE A 238 -25.33 6.28 -4.46
C PHE A 238 -24.07 5.43 -4.34
N ASN A 239 -24.18 4.14 -4.68
CA ASN A 239 -23.04 3.22 -4.65
C ASN A 239 -22.25 3.29 -5.95
N LEU A 240 -20.94 3.11 -5.84
CA LEU A 240 -20.04 3.02 -6.97
C LEU A 240 -19.94 1.54 -7.37
N ASN A 241 -20.72 1.11 -8.36
CA ASN A 241 -20.85 -0.29 -8.77
C ASN A 241 -21.36 -1.22 -7.62
N ASN A 242 -21.20 -2.54 -7.75
CA ASN A 242 -21.53 -3.53 -6.70
C ASN A 242 -20.51 -3.55 -5.53
N SER A 243 -19.79 -2.45 -5.28
CA SER A 243 -18.73 -2.36 -4.28
C SER A 243 -19.26 -1.79 -2.95
N ARG A 244 -18.39 -1.72 -1.93
CA ARG A 244 -18.66 -0.98 -0.68
C ARG A 244 -18.37 0.52 -0.81
N ASP A 245 -17.83 0.96 -1.94
CA ASP A 245 -17.52 2.35 -2.20
C ASP A 245 -18.80 3.09 -2.57
N ASN A 246 -18.91 4.34 -2.12
CA ASN A 246 -20.10 5.14 -2.33
C ASN A 246 -19.73 6.59 -2.62
N ALA A 247 -20.67 7.32 -3.20
CA ALA A 247 -20.53 8.73 -3.47
C ALA A 247 -21.77 9.48 -3.01
N SER A 248 -21.58 10.77 -2.76
CA SER A 248 -22.67 11.71 -2.58
C SER A 248 -22.49 12.95 -3.44
N ILE A 249 -23.61 13.57 -3.79
CA ILE A 249 -23.66 14.73 -4.64
C ILE A 249 -24.70 15.73 -4.11
N ILE A 250 -24.31 17.00 -4.06
CA ILE A 250 -25.19 18.10 -3.67
C ILE A 250 -24.87 19.36 -4.50
N LEU A 251 -25.91 20.07 -4.93
CA LEU A 251 -25.78 21.41 -5.51
C LEU A 251 -25.87 22.44 -4.39
N LEU A 252 -24.79 23.21 -4.22
CA LEU A 252 -24.70 24.24 -3.20
C LEU A 252 -25.41 25.53 -3.63
N SER A 253 -25.71 26.40 -2.66
CA SER A 253 -26.41 27.67 -2.89
C SER A 253 -25.65 28.64 -3.79
N ASN A 254 -24.32 28.54 -3.85
CA ASN A 254 -23.45 29.31 -4.74
C ASN A 254 -23.34 28.73 -6.16
N ASN A 255 -24.20 27.76 -6.51
CA ASN A 255 -24.20 27.06 -7.78
C ASN A 255 -22.95 26.20 -8.05
N ASN A 256 -22.15 25.93 -7.02
CA ASN A 256 -21.12 24.89 -7.08
C ASN A 256 -21.76 23.52 -6.85
N LEU A 257 -21.26 22.53 -7.56
CA LEU A 257 -21.52 21.14 -7.25
C LEU A 257 -20.46 20.64 -6.28
N ARG A 258 -20.90 19.97 -5.21
CA ARG A 258 -20.03 19.20 -4.33
C ARG A 258 -20.29 17.72 -4.59
N PHE A 259 -19.20 17.01 -4.87
CA PHE A 259 -19.17 15.58 -5.08
C PHE A 259 -18.23 14.96 -4.06
N GLN A 260 -18.73 14.11 -3.19
CA GLN A 260 -17.92 13.35 -2.24
C GLN A 260 -17.79 11.92 -2.72
N LEU A 261 -16.56 11.44 -2.83
CA LEU A 261 -16.23 10.08 -3.21
C LEU A 261 -15.65 9.38 -1.98
N ASN A 262 -16.32 8.34 -1.48
CA ASN A 262 -15.86 7.55 -0.34
C ASN A 262 -15.30 6.21 -0.86
N LYS A 263 -14.01 6.24 -1.20
CA LYS A 263 -13.23 5.11 -1.70
C LYS A 263 -11.82 5.14 -1.12
N ARG A 264 -11.21 3.98 -0.91
CA ARG A 264 -9.88 3.88 -0.31
C ARG A 264 -8.78 3.92 -1.37
N TYR A 265 -7.86 4.87 -1.23
CA TYR A 265 -6.71 5.03 -2.11
C TYR A 265 -5.40 4.92 -1.34
N SER A 266 -4.36 4.37 -1.95
CA SER A 266 -2.99 4.48 -1.48
C SER A 266 -2.28 5.56 -2.28
N VAL A 267 -1.81 6.62 -1.60
CA VAL A 267 -1.26 7.82 -2.26
C VAL A 267 0.26 7.94 -2.10
N LEU A 268 0.79 7.47 -0.97
CA LEU A 268 2.23 7.42 -0.72
C LEU A 268 2.64 6.03 -0.23
N GLY A 269 3.90 5.66 -0.46
CA GLY A 269 4.47 4.39 -0.06
C GLY A 269 5.92 4.49 0.41
N LYS A 270 6.37 3.50 1.18
CA LYS A 270 7.79 3.27 1.49
C LYS A 270 8.16 1.84 1.12
N PHE A 271 9.23 1.70 0.35
CA PHE A 271 9.75 0.39 -0.03
C PHE A 271 10.95 0.00 0.82
N LEU A 272 11.02 -1.29 1.15
CA LEU A 272 12.07 -1.90 1.96
C LEU A 272 12.74 -3.02 1.16
N GLN A 273 14.07 -3.09 1.20
CA GLN A 273 14.83 -4.21 0.64
C GLN A 273 15.28 -5.13 1.77
N LEU A 274 15.06 -6.44 1.63
CA LEU A 274 15.59 -7.43 2.57
C LEU A 274 17.04 -7.76 2.20
N LYS A 275 17.96 -7.61 3.16
CA LYS A 275 19.36 -8.01 3.00
C LYS A 275 19.71 -9.14 3.97
N SER A 276 20.59 -10.01 3.49
CA SER A 276 21.23 -11.08 4.26
C SER A 276 22.67 -10.66 4.53
N LEU A 277 22.99 -10.37 5.79
CA LEU A 277 24.32 -9.96 6.27
C LEU A 277 25.09 -11.14 6.86
#